data_AF-R5MKS4-F1
#
_entry.id   AF-R5MKS4-F1
#
_cell.length_a   1.000
_cell.length_b   1.000
_cell.length_c   1.000
_cell.angle_alpha   90.00
_cell.angle_beta   90.00
_cell.angle_gamma   90.00
#
_symmetry.space_group_name_H-M   'P 1'
#
loop_
_entity.id
_entity.type
_entity.pdbx_description
1 polymer ?
#
loop_
_entity_poly.entity_id
_entity_poly.type
_entity_poly.pdbx_seq_one_letter_code
_entity_poly.pdbx_strand_id
1 'polypeptide(L)'
;MFPTGFNEYNGGYDYYLEHKKPEIVEKTVKADSENKAAYKEKKKNKADDRKRRAKLLSLQREMDSLEDEIATLKAESEKPDVSSDYQKLSDILALIADKESCLEDAETEWLELSE
;
A
#
# COMPACT_ATOMS: atom_id res chain seq x y z
N MET A 1 17.33 56.04 -26.40
CA MET A 1 17.40 55.27 -27.64
C MET A 1 17.32 53.80 -27.24
N PHE A 2 16.19 53.13 -27.42
CA PHE A 2 15.98 51.73 -27.05
C PHE A 2 16.19 50.86 -28.28
N PRO A 3 17.20 49.98 -28.35
CA PRO A 3 17.26 49.00 -29.42
C PRO A 3 16.47 47.77 -28.98
N THR A 4 15.27 47.63 -29.56
CA THR A 4 14.46 46.42 -29.56
C THR A 4 15.26 45.25 -30.14
N GLY A 5 15.73 44.34 -29.30
CA GLY A 5 16.32 43.07 -29.72
C GLY A 5 15.24 42.04 -30.02
N PHE A 6 14.49 42.23 -31.10
CA PHE A 6 13.59 41.20 -31.62
C PHE A 6 14.28 40.54 -32.83
N ASN A 7 14.77 39.31 -32.63
CA ASN A 7 15.28 38.50 -33.73
C ASN A 7 14.13 37.63 -34.25
N GLU A 8 13.52 38.07 -35.35
CA GLU A 8 12.59 37.29 -36.13
C GLU A 8 13.37 36.30 -37.00
N TYR A 9 13.24 35.00 -36.69
CA TYR A 9 13.71 33.94 -37.57
C TYR A 9 12.55 33.49 -38.46
N ASN A 10 12.67 33.74 -39.77
CA ASN A 10 11.66 33.42 -40.77
C ASN A 10 11.84 31.97 -41.27
N GLY A 11 11.78 31.01 -40.34
CA GLY A 11 11.95 29.58 -40.58
C GLY A 11 11.51 28.81 -39.34
N GLY A 12 10.66 27.79 -39.52
CA GLY A 12 10.05 27.04 -38.43
C GLY A 12 11.05 26.28 -37.54
N TYR A 13 10.50 25.68 -36.48
CA TYR A 13 11.19 24.94 -35.42
C TYR A 13 12.27 23.94 -35.91
N ASP A 14 12.07 23.37 -37.10
CA ASP A 14 12.96 22.36 -37.67
C ASP A 14 14.32 22.93 -38.11
N TYR A 15 14.39 24.18 -38.59
CA TYR A 15 15.66 24.81 -38.98
C TYR A 15 16.59 25.04 -37.79
N TYR A 16 16.01 25.28 -36.61
CA TYR A 16 16.72 25.49 -35.36
C TYR A 16 17.31 24.19 -34.78
N LEU A 17 16.71 23.02 -35.10
CA LEU A 17 17.18 21.72 -34.63
C LEU A 17 18.44 21.26 -35.37
N GLU A 18 18.55 21.53 -36.68
CA GLU A 18 19.66 21.01 -37.51
C GLU A 18 20.99 21.78 -37.36
N HIS A 19 20.96 23.05 -36.95
CA HIS A 19 22.14 23.92 -36.96
C HIS A 19 22.82 24.11 -35.58
N LYS A 20 22.38 23.42 -34.53
CA LYS A 20 22.93 23.62 -33.19
C LYS A 20 24.20 22.80 -32.95
N LYS A 21 25.36 23.33 -33.36
CA LYS A 21 26.68 22.89 -32.87
C LYS A 21 26.91 23.38 -31.41
N PRO A 22 27.67 22.63 -30.60
CA PRO A 22 27.59 22.72 -29.14
C PRO A 22 28.47 23.84 -28.61
N GLU A 23 27.86 24.98 -28.30
CA GLU A 23 28.52 25.99 -27.46
C GLU A 23 28.36 25.58 -25.99
N ILE A 24 29.52 25.42 -25.36
CA ILE A 24 29.75 25.04 -23.98
C ILE A 24 29.08 26.09 -23.09
N VAL A 25 27.86 25.78 -22.63
CA VAL A 25 27.25 26.46 -21.49
C VAL A 25 27.28 25.47 -20.35
N GLU A 26 28.13 25.76 -19.37
CA GLU A 26 28.18 25.10 -18.06
C GLU A 26 26.77 25.06 -17.47
N LYS A 27 26.11 23.94 -17.73
CA LYS A 27 24.73 23.69 -17.37
C LYS A 27 24.69 23.23 -15.92
N THR A 28 24.17 24.09 -15.07
CA THR A 28 23.56 23.78 -13.77
C THR A 28 22.31 22.88 -13.94
N VAL A 29 22.49 21.68 -14.52
CA VAL A 29 21.39 20.75 -14.88
C VAL A 29 21.21 19.58 -13.92
N LYS A 30 21.99 19.50 -12.83
CA LYS A 30 21.83 18.40 -11.86
C LYS A 30 20.65 18.58 -10.88
N ALA A 31 20.19 19.80 -10.61
CA ALA A 31 19.20 20.06 -9.56
C ALA A 31 17.74 19.69 -9.93
N ASP A 32 17.34 19.76 -11.20
CA ASP A 32 15.94 19.55 -11.60
C ASP A 32 15.57 18.05 -11.74
N SER A 33 16.58 17.22 -12.00
CA SER A 33 16.47 15.76 -12.08
C SER A 33 16.34 15.12 -10.69
N GLU A 34 17.20 15.52 -9.75
CA GLU A 34 17.17 15.02 -8.36
C GLU A 34 15.88 15.39 -7.63
N ASN A 35 15.36 16.61 -7.84
CA ASN A 35 14.10 17.03 -7.22
C ASN A 35 12.87 16.25 -7.72
N LYS A 36 12.81 15.92 -9.02
CA LYS A 36 11.74 15.06 -9.57
C LYS A 36 11.87 13.61 -9.10
N ALA A 37 13.09 13.07 -9.01
CA ALA A 37 13.34 11.73 -8.50
C ALA A 37 12.94 11.63 -7.01
N ALA A 38 13.42 12.57 -6.18
CA ALA A 38 13.08 12.64 -4.76
C ALA A 38 11.58 12.85 -4.51
N TYR A 39 10.88 13.61 -5.36
CA TYR A 39 9.42 13.77 -5.26
C TYR A 39 8.68 12.47 -5.60
N LYS A 40 9.08 11.75 -6.65
CA LYS A 40 8.51 10.45 -7.01
C LYS A 40 8.75 9.41 -5.92
N GLU A 41 9.95 9.38 -5.35
CA GLU A 41 10.33 8.50 -4.24
C GLU A 41 9.51 8.81 -2.97
N LYS A 42 9.42 10.09 -2.56
CA LYS A 42 8.56 10.52 -1.44
C LYS A 42 7.09 10.17 -1.66
N LYS A 43 6.58 10.27 -2.89
CA LYS A 43 5.20 9.90 -3.23
C LYS A 43 5.00 8.38 -3.17
N LYS A 44 5.97 7.59 -3.63
CA LYS A 44 5.94 6.12 -3.56
C LYS A 44 5.93 5.66 -2.10
N ASN A 45 6.82 6.18 -1.26
CA ASN A 45 6.90 5.83 0.16
C ASN A 45 5.57 6.12 0.87
N LYS A 46 4.94 7.28 0.61
CA LYS A 46 3.62 7.60 1.17
C LYS A 46 2.51 6.64 0.70
N ALA A 47 2.59 6.15 -0.53
CA ALA A 47 1.61 5.19 -1.04
C ALA A 47 1.80 3.81 -0.40
N ASP A 48 3.04 3.38 -0.24
CA ASP A 48 3.39 2.11 0.40
C ASP A 48 3.04 2.13 1.89
N ASP A 49 3.31 3.24 2.60
CA ASP A 49 2.88 3.46 3.99
C ASP A 49 1.35 3.38 4.15
N ARG A 50 0.60 3.98 3.22
CA ARG A 50 -0.87 3.93 3.24
C ARG A 50 -1.39 2.51 3.04
N LYS A 51 -0.78 1.75 2.12
CA LYS A 51 -1.14 0.35 1.89
C LYS A 51 -0.84 -0.50 3.11
N ARG A 52 0.35 -0.35 3.70
CA ARG A 52 0.74 -1.05 4.94
C ARG A 52 -0.26 -0.77 6.06
N ARG A 53 -0.59 0.49 6.32
CA ARG A 53 -1.59 0.87 7.33
C ARG A 53 -2.99 0.34 7.03
N ALA A 54 -3.40 0.35 5.77
CA ALA A 54 -4.71 -0.18 5.38
C ALA A 54 -4.78 -1.70 5.63
N LYS A 55 -3.72 -2.43 5.33
CA LYS A 55 -3.63 -3.88 5.58
C LYS A 55 -3.56 -4.21 7.08
N LEU A 56 -2.83 -3.44 7.88
CA LEU A 56 -2.85 -3.58 9.34
C LEU A 56 -4.26 -3.36 9.91
N LEU A 57 -4.98 -2.36 9.41
CA LEU A 57 -6.37 -2.11 9.83
C LEU A 57 -7.33 -3.21 9.39
N SER A 58 -7.15 -3.79 8.19
CA SER A 58 -7.98 -4.91 7.77
C SER A 58 -7.71 -6.16 8.59
N LEU A 59 -6.43 -6.45 8.89
CA LEU A 59 -6.04 -7.57 9.75
C LEU A 59 -6.61 -7.42 11.16
N GLN A 60 -6.54 -6.22 11.75
CA GLN A 60 -7.16 -5.98 13.05
C GLN A 60 -8.66 -6.31 13.04
N ARG A 61 -9.39 -5.85 12.01
CA ARG A 61 -10.83 -6.13 11.90
C ARG A 61 -11.14 -7.60 11.68
N GLU A 62 -10.27 -8.30 10.96
CA GLU A 62 -10.38 -9.73 10.74
C GLU A 62 -10.16 -10.49 12.05
N MET A 63 -9.14 -10.13 12.82
CA MET A 63 -8.88 -10.67 14.16
C MET A 63 -10.07 -10.43 15.09
N ASP A 64 -10.57 -9.19 15.19
CA ASP A 64 -11.74 -8.86 16.02
C ASP A 64 -12.96 -9.72 15.64
N SER A 65 -13.18 -9.93 14.33
CA SER A 65 -14.27 -10.78 13.82
C SER A 65 -14.08 -12.26 14.15
N LEU A 66 -12.85 -12.77 14.04
CA LEU A 66 -12.53 -14.17 14.37
C LEU A 66 -12.70 -14.42 15.86
N GLU A 67 -12.25 -13.50 16.71
CA GLU A 67 -12.44 -13.56 18.16
C GLU A 67 -13.92 -13.59 18.54
N ASP A 68 -14.74 -12.72 17.94
CA ASP A 68 -16.20 -12.69 18.15
C ASP A 68 -16.88 -13.99 17.68
N GLU A 69 -16.46 -14.54 16.52
CA GLU A 69 -16.95 -15.82 16.01
C GLU A 69 -16.59 -16.98 16.96
N ILE A 70 -15.34 -17.04 17.41
CA ILE A 70 -14.86 -18.06 18.37
C ILE A 70 -15.65 -17.97 19.68
N ALA A 71 -15.84 -16.76 20.22
CA ALA A 71 -16.62 -16.55 21.44
C ALA A 71 -18.08 -17.01 21.27
N THR A 72 -18.68 -16.70 20.12
CA THR A 72 -20.04 -17.12 19.78
C THR A 72 -20.16 -18.64 19.68
N LEU A 73 -19.23 -19.31 19.01
CA LEU A 73 -19.19 -20.76 18.86
C LEU A 73 -18.95 -21.46 20.21
N LYS A 74 -18.08 -20.92 21.07
CA LYS A 74 -17.85 -21.41 22.43
C LYS A 74 -19.16 -21.36 23.23
N ALA A 75 -19.86 -20.22 23.22
CA ALA A 75 -21.16 -20.09 23.87
C ALA A 75 -22.23 -21.01 23.27
N GLU A 76 -22.19 -21.28 21.96
CA GLU A 76 -23.09 -22.23 21.32
C GLU A 76 -22.81 -23.68 21.74
N SER A 77 -21.54 -24.06 21.87
CA SER A 77 -21.11 -25.39 22.30
C SER A 77 -21.60 -25.75 23.71
N GLU A 78 -21.81 -24.75 24.57
CA GLU A 78 -22.29 -24.91 25.94
C GLU A 78 -23.82 -25.11 26.02
N LYS A 79 -24.56 -24.84 24.95
CA LYS A 79 -26.02 -25.01 24.93
C LYS A 79 -26.36 -26.51 25.12
N PRO A 80 -27.34 -26.85 25.98
CA PRO A 80 -27.73 -28.25 26.24
C PRO A 80 -28.09 -29.05 24.98
N ASP A 81 -28.71 -28.42 24.00
CA ASP A 81 -29.12 -29.06 22.73
C ASP A 81 -27.94 -29.39 21.81
N VAL A 82 -26.77 -28.79 22.07
CA VAL A 82 -25.53 -28.97 21.34
C VAL A 82 -24.59 -29.89 22.12
N SER A 83 -24.38 -29.62 23.42
CA SER A 83 -23.47 -30.39 24.27
C SER A 83 -23.93 -31.84 24.52
N SER A 84 -25.23 -32.12 24.39
CA SER A 84 -25.77 -33.49 24.46
C SER A 84 -25.70 -34.25 23.14
N ASP A 85 -25.44 -33.58 22.02
CA ASP A 85 -25.29 -34.16 20.69
C ASP A 85 -23.80 -34.19 20.32
N TYR A 86 -23.20 -35.37 20.47
CA TYR A 86 -21.77 -35.56 20.25
C TYR A 86 -21.31 -35.11 18.86
N GLN A 87 -22.13 -35.32 17.81
CA GLN A 87 -21.76 -34.92 16.46
C GLN A 87 -21.74 -33.40 16.34
N LYS A 88 -22.80 -32.72 16.79
CA LYS A 88 -22.85 -31.24 16.74
C LYS A 88 -21.73 -30.61 17.56
N LEU A 89 -21.48 -31.14 18.75
CA LEU A 89 -20.40 -30.66 19.61
C LEU A 89 -19.04 -30.84 18.91
N SER A 90 -18.79 -32.01 18.32
CA SER A 90 -17.55 -32.27 17.59
C SER A 90 -17.36 -31.32 16.40
N ASP A 91 -18.42 -31.05 15.64
CA ASP A 91 -18.39 -30.16 14.48
C ASP A 91 -18.07 -28.71 14.90
N ILE A 92 -18.69 -28.23 15.99
CA ILE A 92 -18.43 -26.89 16.54
C ILE A 92 -17.01 -26.77 17.09
N LEU A 93 -16.51 -27.80 17.77
CA LEU A 93 -15.13 -27.80 18.28
C LEU A 93 -14.10 -27.79 17.15
N ALA A 94 -14.35 -28.54 16.07
CA ALA A 94 -13.51 -28.50 14.88
C ALA A 94 -13.51 -27.10 14.25
N LEU A 95 -14.68 -26.47 14.14
CA LEU A 95 -14.80 -25.12 13.62
C LEU A 95 -14.10 -24.09 14.50
N ILE A 96 -14.17 -24.21 15.84
CA ILE A 96 -13.41 -23.35 16.76
C ILE A 96 -11.91 -23.49 16.51
N ALA A 97 -11.39 -24.72 16.40
CA ALA A 97 -9.98 -24.96 16.16
C ALA A 97 -9.50 -24.37 14.83
N ASP A 98 -10.30 -24.51 13.77
CA ASP A 98 -10.00 -23.91 12.46
C ASP A 98 -9.94 -22.38 12.56
N LYS A 99 -10.87 -21.76 13.30
CA LYS A 99 -10.91 -20.30 13.49
C LYS A 99 -9.77 -19.79 14.36
N GLU A 100 -9.39 -20.52 15.40
CA GLU A 100 -8.22 -20.22 16.22
C GLU A 100 -6.94 -20.28 15.38
N SER A 101 -6.81 -21.26 14.48
CA SER A 101 -5.69 -21.31 13.52
C SER A 101 -5.68 -20.11 12.57
N CYS A 102 -6.83 -19.69 12.04
CA CYS A 102 -6.91 -18.48 11.21
C CYS A 102 -6.55 -17.20 11.98
N LEU A 103 -6.90 -17.14 13.26
CA LEU A 103 -6.56 -16.01 14.12
C LEU A 103 -5.03 -15.93 14.32
N GLU A 104 -4.38 -17.05 14.62
CA GLU A 104 -2.91 -17.13 14.75
C GLU A 104 -2.19 -16.72 13.45
N ASP A 105 -2.70 -17.13 12.29
CA ASP A 105 -2.16 -16.72 10.99
C ASP A 105 -2.30 -15.20 10.77
N ALA A 106 -3.46 -14.62 11.10
CA ALA A 106 -3.72 -13.19 10.99
C ALA A 106 -2.86 -12.36 11.97
N GLU A 107 -2.67 -12.85 13.20
CA GLU A 107 -1.77 -12.27 14.20
C GLU A 107 -0.32 -12.27 13.72
N THR A 108 0.13 -13.39 13.13
CA THR A 108 1.48 -13.52 12.56
C THR A 108 1.68 -12.53 11.41
N GLU A 109 0.74 -12.46 10.46
CA GLU A 109 0.81 -11.49 9.35
C GLU A 109 0.81 -10.05 9.86
N TRP A 110 -0.01 -9.75 10.88
CA TRP A 110 -0.05 -8.42 11.49
C TRP A 110 1.28 -8.06 12.13
N LEU A 111 1.89 -8.99 12.87
CA LEU A 111 3.17 -8.80 13.54
C LEU A 111 4.27 -8.51 12.50
N GLU A 112 4.39 -9.33 11.46
CA GLU A 112 5.34 -9.14 10.36
C GLU A 112 5.17 -7.78 9.65
N LEU A 113 3.91 -7.33 9.48
CA LEU A 113 3.61 -6.03 8.89
C LEU A 113 3.74 -4.87 9.87
N SER A 114 3.85 -5.12 11.17
CA SER A 114 3.99 -4.10 12.21
C SER A 114 5.46 -3.79 12.55
N GLU A 115 6.36 -4.75 12.30
CA GLU A 115 7.83 -4.61 12.42
C GLU A 115 8.47 -3.73 11.31
#